data_AF-Q21MS3-F1
#
_entry.id   AF-Q21MS3-F1
#
_cell.length_a   1.000
_cell.length_b   1.000
_cell.length_c   1.000
_cell.angle_alpha   90.00
_cell.angle_beta   90.00
_cell.angle_gamma   90.00
#
_symmetry.space_group_name_H-M   'P 1'
#
loop_
_entity.id
_entity.type
_entity.pdbx_description
1 polymer ?
#
loop_
_entity_poly.entity_id
_entity_poly.type
_entity_poly.pdbx_seq_one_letter_code
_entity_poly.pdbx_strand_id
1 'polypeptide(L)'
;MDFELSHNHLTQLIESIKEAGFRSEEAKEILMENKSFILSHIMKSNRDYYPQLQLEAQNIPQLARIFTIFAADMQVTGKTIHEFYMQFHYREDGLAYAGEYGKIYALLTHCAHKENTILSMLNRFGNTKTSGYNMAAG
;
A
#
# COMPACT_ATOMS: atom_id res chain seq x y z
N MET A 1 0.81 14.65 3.34
CA MET A 1 1.47 13.89 2.27
C MET A 1 0.35 13.38 1.39
N ASP A 2 0.37 13.75 0.13
CA ASP A 2 -0.60 13.26 -0.85
C ASP A 2 -0.47 11.73 -0.97
N PHE A 3 -1.60 11.02 -0.96
CA PHE A 3 -1.63 9.55 -1.05
C PHE A 3 -0.94 9.09 -2.32
N GLU A 4 -1.24 9.69 -3.48
CA GLU A 4 -0.67 9.30 -4.77
C GLU A 4 0.85 9.50 -4.81
N LEU A 5 1.34 10.63 -4.29
CA LEU A 5 2.80 10.87 -4.19
C LEU A 5 3.48 9.84 -3.30
N SER A 6 2.87 9.51 -2.16
CA SER A 6 3.43 8.50 -1.26
C SER A 6 3.38 7.09 -1.85
N HIS A 7 2.31 6.76 -2.58
CA HIS A 7 2.15 5.48 -3.26
C HIS A 7 3.17 5.31 -4.39
N ASN A 8 3.41 6.38 -5.16
CA ASN A 8 4.42 6.38 -6.21
C ASN A 8 5.82 6.14 -5.64
N HIS A 9 6.15 6.77 -4.51
CA HIS A 9 7.41 6.52 -3.81
C HIS A 9 7.49 5.08 -3.30
N LEU A 10 6.43 4.52 -2.71
CA LEU A 10 6.41 3.11 -2.30
C LEU A 10 6.68 2.17 -3.49
N THR A 11 6.07 2.45 -4.64
CA THR A 11 6.26 1.65 -5.87
C THR A 11 7.69 1.75 -6.38
N GLN A 12 8.29 2.95 -6.38
CA GLN A 12 9.69 3.15 -6.75
C GLN A 12 10.64 2.37 -5.84
N LEU A 13 10.40 2.42 -4.52
CA LEU A 13 11.18 1.67 -3.55
C LEU A 13 11.14 0.16 -3.79
N ILE A 14 9.96 -0.39 -4.11
CA ILE A 14 9.78 -1.81 -4.42
C ILE A 14 10.58 -2.18 -5.67
N GLU A 15 10.57 -1.33 -6.70
CA GLU A 15 11.37 -1.57 -7.90
C GLU A 15 12.88 -1.50 -7.60
N SER A 16 13.34 -0.52 -6.82
CA SER A 16 14.76 -0.45 -6.42
C SER A 16 15.22 -1.70 -5.65
N ILE A 17 14.39 -2.22 -4.74
CA ILE A 17 14.66 -3.49 -4.03
C ILE A 17 14.76 -4.67 -5.01
N LYS A 18 13.88 -4.70 -6.01
CA LYS A 18 13.85 -5.75 -7.03
C LYS A 18 15.08 -5.68 -7.94
N GLU A 19 15.47 -4.48 -8.38
CA GLU A 19 16.64 -4.23 -9.22
C GLU A 19 17.95 -4.58 -8.53
N ALA A 20 18.09 -4.23 -7.24
CA ALA A 20 19.22 -4.64 -6.40
C ALA A 20 19.29 -6.18 -6.18
N GLY A 21 18.23 -6.90 -6.54
CA GLY A 21 18.04 -8.31 -6.29
C GLY A 21 17.61 -8.57 -4.85
N PHE A 22 16.36 -9.00 -4.65
CA PHE A 22 15.69 -9.14 -3.35
C PHE A 22 16.38 -10.01 -2.27
N ARG A 23 17.52 -10.64 -2.55
CA ARG A 23 18.33 -11.38 -1.56
C ARG A 23 19.70 -10.75 -1.29
N SER A 24 20.03 -9.66 -1.97
CA SER A 24 21.30 -8.95 -1.81
C SER A 24 21.32 -8.15 -0.52
N GLU A 25 22.52 -7.76 -0.09
CA GLU A 25 22.67 -6.88 1.07
C GLU A 25 22.15 -5.46 0.74
N GLU A 26 22.37 -4.99 -0.48
CA GLU A 26 21.85 -3.72 -0.99
C GLU A 26 20.32 -3.65 -0.89
N ALA A 27 19.61 -4.71 -1.27
CA ALA A 27 18.15 -4.76 -1.16
C ALA A 27 17.67 -4.70 0.30
N LYS A 28 18.45 -5.21 1.25
CA LYS A 28 18.17 -5.09 2.69
C LYS A 28 18.43 -3.67 3.18
N GLU A 29 19.55 -3.07 2.80
CA GLU A 29 19.90 -1.68 3.14
C GLU A 29 18.79 -0.74 2.68
N ILE A 30 18.34 -0.83 1.42
CA ILE A 30 17.22 -0.04 0.89
C ILE A 30 15.97 -0.18 1.75
N LEU A 31 15.58 -1.41 2.10
CA LEU A 31 14.40 -1.66 2.95
C LEU A 31 14.55 -1.02 4.34
N MET A 32 15.75 -1.04 4.90
CA MET A 32 16.02 -0.57 6.26
C MET A 32 16.14 0.96 6.33
N GLU A 33 16.83 1.58 5.40
CA GLU A 33 16.95 3.04 5.30
C GLU A 33 15.59 3.72 5.12
N ASN A 34 14.65 3.03 4.45
CA ASN A 34 13.32 3.55 4.17
C ASN A 34 12.25 3.14 5.20
N LYS A 35 12.64 2.54 6.33
CA LYS A 35 11.72 2.13 7.43
C LYS A 35 10.71 3.21 7.81
N SER A 36 11.19 4.43 8.05
CA SER A 36 10.35 5.55 8.50
C SER A 36 9.28 5.91 7.46
N PHE A 37 9.68 5.95 6.19
CA PHE A 37 8.78 6.22 5.08
C PHE A 37 7.71 5.12 4.94
N ILE A 38 8.11 3.85 4.91
CA ILE A 38 7.21 2.69 4.76
C ILE A 38 6.16 2.69 5.87
N LEU A 39 6.58 2.80 7.14
CA LEU A 39 5.66 2.83 8.27
C LEU A 39 4.73 4.03 8.22
N SER A 40 5.26 5.22 7.90
CA SER A 40 4.48 6.46 7.80
C SER A 40 3.41 6.37 6.72
N HIS A 41 3.74 5.83 5.54
CA HIS A 41 2.79 5.62 4.46
C HIS A 41 1.66 4.68 4.89
N ILE A 42 1.98 3.47 5.37
CA ILE A 42 0.96 2.47 5.74
C ILE A 42 0.08 2.97 6.90
N MET A 43 0.66 3.61 7.91
CA MET A 43 -0.10 4.15 9.05
C MET A 43 -1.06 5.26 8.61
N LYS A 44 -0.63 6.16 7.72
CA LYS A 44 -1.50 7.21 7.17
C LYS A 44 -2.59 6.63 6.28
N SER A 45 -2.27 5.64 5.44
CA SER A 45 -3.28 4.98 4.61
C SER A 45 -4.37 4.33 5.48
N ASN A 46 -3.99 3.63 6.55
CA ASN A 46 -4.92 3.01 7.49
C ASN A 46 -5.74 3.99 8.33
N ARG A 47 -5.13 5.12 8.75
CA ARG A 47 -5.80 6.10 9.61
C ARG A 47 -6.71 7.04 8.84
N ASP A 48 -6.28 7.47 7.65
CA ASP A 48 -6.87 8.59 6.94
C ASP A 48 -7.52 8.13 5.62
N TYR A 49 -6.75 7.49 4.74
CA TYR A 49 -7.16 7.21 3.36
C TYR A 49 -8.28 6.17 3.26
N TYR A 50 -8.09 4.97 3.82
CA TYR A 50 -9.11 3.92 3.72
C TYR A 50 -10.43 4.29 4.41
N PRO A 51 -10.44 4.92 5.61
CA PRO A 51 -11.67 5.43 6.21
C PRO A 51 -12.37 6.47 5.34
N GLN A 52 -11.62 7.40 4.73
CA GLN A 52 -12.21 8.39 3.82
C GLN A 52 -12.85 7.72 2.60
N LEU A 53 -12.18 6.76 1.97
CA LEU A 53 -12.73 6.01 0.84
C LEU A 53 -14.02 5.27 1.19
N GLN A 54 -14.10 4.68 2.38
CA GLN A 54 -15.31 4.02 2.86
C GLN A 54 -16.48 5.00 2.99
N LEU A 55 -16.22 6.19 3.56
CA LEU A 55 -17.22 7.25 3.68
C LEU A 55 -17.70 7.73 2.29
N GLU A 56 -16.79 7.93 1.35
CA GLU A 56 -17.12 8.36 -0.01
C GLU A 56 -17.90 7.30 -0.79
N ALA A 57 -17.63 6.01 -0.53
CA ALA A 57 -18.30 4.89 -1.15
C ALA A 57 -19.60 4.46 -0.47
N GLN A 58 -20.04 5.10 0.61
CA GLN A 58 -21.19 4.66 1.41
C GLN A 58 -22.49 4.50 0.60
N ASN A 59 -22.64 5.27 -0.48
CA ASN A 59 -23.81 5.23 -1.37
C ASN A 59 -23.64 4.27 -2.56
N ILE A 60 -22.51 3.58 -2.65
CA ILE A 60 -22.20 2.61 -3.71
C ILE A 60 -21.85 1.28 -3.03
N PRO A 61 -22.85 0.44 -2.70
CA PRO A 61 -22.68 -0.73 -1.82
C PRO A 61 -21.56 -1.69 -2.26
N GLN A 62 -21.35 -1.82 -3.58
CA GLN A 62 -20.28 -2.65 -4.14
C GLN A 62 -18.88 -2.09 -3.80
N LEU A 63 -18.69 -0.78 -3.92
CA LEU A 63 -17.43 -0.12 -3.58
C LEU A 63 -17.19 -0.09 -2.07
N ALA A 64 -18.24 0.20 -1.29
CA ALA A 64 -18.14 0.18 0.18
C ALA A 64 -17.60 -1.16 0.67
N ARG A 65 -18.16 -2.28 0.18
CA ARG A 65 -17.70 -3.63 0.54
C ARG A 65 -16.25 -3.89 0.15
N ILE A 66 -15.84 -3.49 -1.06
CA ILE A 66 -14.46 -3.66 -1.53
C ILE A 66 -13.49 -2.88 -0.64
N PHE A 67 -13.80 -1.61 -0.34
CA PHE A 67 -12.96 -0.76 0.50
C PHE A 67 -12.91 -1.24 1.96
N THR A 68 -13.99 -1.84 2.49
CA THR A 68 -13.95 -2.51 3.80
C THR A 68 -12.96 -3.68 3.82
N ILE A 69 -12.99 -4.53 2.80
CA ILE A 69 -12.06 -5.68 2.70
C ILE A 69 -10.62 -5.19 2.56
N PHE A 70 -10.39 -4.15 1.76
CA PHE A 70 -9.04 -3.62 1.54
C PHE A 70 -8.48 -2.97 2.80
N ALA A 71 -9.29 -2.18 3.51
CA ALA A 71 -8.89 -1.57 4.78
C ALA A 71 -8.51 -2.63 5.83
N ALA A 72 -9.30 -3.69 5.97
CA ALA A 72 -9.01 -4.76 6.93
C ALA A 72 -7.68 -5.47 6.62
N ASP A 73 -7.42 -5.79 5.34
CA ASP A 73 -6.16 -6.41 4.92
C ASP A 73 -4.95 -5.47 5.14
N MET A 74 -5.15 -4.17 4.92
CA MET A 74 -4.10 -3.16 5.12
C MET A 74 -3.77 -2.91 6.58
N GLN A 75 -4.74 -3.08 7.49
CA GLN A 75 -4.47 -3.09 8.92
C GLN A 75 -3.59 -4.29 9.31
N VAL A 76 -3.88 -5.49 8.81
CA VAL A 76 -3.07 -6.69 9.07
C VAL A 76 -1.67 -6.56 8.48
N THR A 77 -1.57 -6.04 7.25
CA THR A 77 -0.29 -5.77 6.58
C THR A 77 0.55 -4.77 7.36
N GLY A 78 -0.06 -3.65 7.79
CA GLY A 78 0.63 -2.63 8.59
C GLY A 78 1.12 -3.14 9.94
N LYS A 79 0.32 -3.97 10.63
CA LYS A 79 0.75 -4.63 11.86
C LYS A 79 1.97 -5.53 11.62
N THR A 80 1.92 -6.36 10.58
CA THR A 80 3.01 -7.31 10.27
C THR A 80 4.32 -6.60 9.93
N ILE A 81 4.25 -5.53 9.11
CA ILE A 81 5.42 -4.72 8.76
C ILE A 81 5.98 -3.99 9.98
N HIS A 82 5.10 -3.46 10.84
CA HIS A 82 5.53 -2.84 12.09
C HIS A 82 6.25 -3.82 13.01
N GLU A 83 5.70 -5.03 13.21
CA GLU A 83 6.30 -6.08 14.03
C GLU A 83 7.68 -6.50 13.51
N PHE A 84 7.84 -6.63 12.19
CA PHE A 84 9.14 -6.90 11.58
C PHE A 84 10.18 -5.85 11.96
N TYR A 85 9.87 -4.56 11.77
CA TYR A 85 10.82 -3.48 12.07
C TYR A 85 11.09 -3.26 13.56
N MET A 86 10.22 -3.77 14.45
CA MET A 86 10.46 -3.80 15.89
C MET A 86 11.41 -4.92 16.31
N GLN A 87 11.33 -6.06 15.63
CA GLN A 87 12.13 -7.25 15.96
C GLN A 87 13.46 -7.32 15.18
N PHE A 88 13.62 -6.47 14.17
CA PHE A 88 14.78 -6.44 13.28
C PHE A 88 16.14 -6.46 14.00
N HIS A 89 16.32 -5.64 15.04
CA HIS A 89 17.61 -5.53 15.76
C HIS A 89 18.01 -6.79 16.54
N TYR A 90 17.12 -7.78 16.66
CA TYR A 90 17.33 -8.98 17.47
C TYR A 90 17.57 -10.25 16.63
N ARG A 91 17.58 -10.13 15.29
CA ARG A 91 17.62 -11.28 14.36
C ARG A 91 18.78 -11.15 13.37
N GLU A 92 19.99 -11.44 13.83
CA GLU A 92 21.20 -11.52 12.98
C GLU A 92 21.42 -12.92 12.37
N ASP A 93 20.47 -13.86 12.51
CA ASP A 93 20.59 -15.20 11.97
C ASP A 93 20.11 -15.29 10.50
N GLY A 94 21.07 -15.54 9.60
CA GLY A 94 20.92 -15.30 8.16
C GLY A 94 19.77 -16.02 7.45
N LEU A 95 19.27 -17.15 7.96
CA LEU A 95 18.19 -17.90 7.29
C LEU A 95 16.78 -17.45 7.71
N ALA A 96 16.55 -17.24 9.02
CA ALA A 96 15.27 -16.75 9.53
C ALA A 96 15.02 -15.31 9.07
N TYR A 97 16.08 -14.49 9.09
CA TYR A 97 16.04 -13.14 8.56
C TYR A 97 15.66 -13.10 7.07
N ALA A 98 16.27 -13.95 6.23
CA ALA A 98 15.98 -13.99 4.80
C ALA A 98 14.51 -14.37 4.51
N GLY A 99 13.93 -15.27 5.31
CA GLY A 99 12.51 -15.64 5.22
C GLY A 99 11.57 -14.48 5.55
N GLU A 100 11.81 -13.80 6.68
CA GLU A 100 11.00 -12.64 7.09
C GLU A 100 11.16 -11.47 6.11
N TYR A 101 12.37 -11.21 5.61
CA TYR A 101 12.61 -10.20 4.57
C TYR A 101 11.75 -10.47 3.33
N GLY A 102 11.79 -11.71 2.81
CA GLY A 102 11.00 -12.08 1.63
C GLY A 102 9.49 -11.90 1.84
N LYS A 103 9.01 -12.18 3.06
CA LYS A 103 7.62 -11.94 3.46
C LYS A 103 7.28 -10.44 3.46
N ILE A 104 8.16 -9.58 3.99
CA ILE A 104 7.94 -8.13 3.97
C ILE A 104 7.91 -7.58 2.55
N TYR A 105 8.86 -7.98 1.71
CA TYR A 105 8.86 -7.59 0.32
C TYR A 105 7.56 -7.98 -0.40
N ALA A 106 7.07 -9.21 -0.17
CA ALA A 106 5.80 -9.66 -0.73
C ALA A 106 4.61 -8.83 -0.23
N LEU A 107 4.58 -8.49 1.06
CA LEU A 107 3.54 -7.63 1.65
C LEU A 107 3.54 -6.21 1.08
N LEU A 108 4.72 -5.61 0.88
CA LEU A 108 4.84 -4.29 0.25
C LEU A 108 4.37 -4.32 -1.21
N THR A 109 4.75 -5.35 -1.96
CA THR A 109 4.30 -5.55 -3.34
C THR A 109 2.78 -5.70 -3.42
N HIS A 110 2.20 -6.49 -2.51
CA HIS A 110 0.75 -6.67 -2.41
C HIS A 110 0.02 -5.37 -2.03
N CYS A 111 0.56 -4.60 -1.09
CA CYS A 111 0.06 -3.28 -0.74
C CYS A 111 0.00 -2.36 -1.97
N ALA A 112 1.11 -2.21 -2.67
CA ALA A 112 1.18 -1.37 -3.86
C ALA A 112 0.21 -1.84 -4.96
N HIS A 113 0.07 -3.15 -5.18
CA HIS A 113 -0.87 -3.68 -6.15
C HIS A 113 -2.34 -3.36 -5.80
N LYS A 114 -2.70 -3.45 -4.51
CA LYS A 114 -4.04 -3.10 -4.03
C LYS A 114 -4.35 -1.63 -4.16
N GLU A 115 -3.39 -0.78 -3.82
CA GLU A 115 -3.54 0.67 -3.96
C GLU A 115 -3.70 1.08 -5.42
N ASN A 116 -2.92 0.48 -6.34
CA ASN A 116 -3.12 0.65 -7.79
C ASN A 116 -4.52 0.22 -8.26
N THR A 117 -5.04 -0.86 -7.67
CA THR A 117 -6.40 -1.34 -7.97
C THR A 117 -7.45 -0.33 -7.51
N ILE A 118 -7.30 0.25 -6.32
CA ILE A 118 -8.17 1.31 -5.81
C ILE A 118 -8.12 2.53 -6.73
N LEU A 119 -6.92 3.03 -7.05
CA LEU A 119 -6.74 4.20 -7.92
C LEU A 119 -7.41 3.96 -9.29
N SER A 120 -7.25 2.76 -9.85
CA SER A 120 -7.90 2.36 -11.10
C SER A 120 -9.43 2.33 -10.98
N MET A 121 -9.98 1.84 -9.86
CA MET A 121 -11.42 1.86 -9.61
C MET A 121 -11.92 3.29 -9.50
N LEU A 122 -11.27 4.14 -8.69
CA LEU A 122 -11.65 5.54 -8.50
C LEU A 122 -11.64 6.32 -9.81
N ASN A 123 -10.64 6.10 -10.67
CA ASN A 123 -10.60 6.71 -12.01
C ASN A 123 -11.76 6.26 -12.89
N ARG A 124 -12.15 4.99 -12.84
CA ARG A 124 -13.31 4.47 -13.59
C ARG A 124 -14.62 5.07 -13.09
N PHE A 125 -14.85 5.10 -11.77
CA PHE A 125 -16.08 5.64 -11.18
C PHE A 125 -16.14 7.17 -11.21
N GLY A 126 -15.01 7.86 -11.08
CA GLY A 126 -14.88 9.31 -11.23
C GLY A 126 -15.25 9.77 -12.65
N ASN A 127 -14.80 9.05 -13.67
CA ASN A 127 -15.16 9.31 -15.07
C ASN A 127 -16.62 8.98 -15.40
N THR A 128 -17.30 8.14 -14.60
CA THR A 128 -18.76 7.94 -14.79
C THR A 128 -19.61 9.11 -14.30
N LYS A 129 -19.11 9.96 -13.39
CA LYS A 129 -19.82 11.19 -12.98
C LYS A 129 -19.74 12.31 -14.01
N THR A 130 -18.71 12.33 -14.87
CA THR A 130 -18.58 13.30 -15.98
C THR A 130 -19.28 12.85 -17.27
N SER A 131 -19.52 11.55 -17.45
CA SER A 131 -20.22 11.02 -18.63
C SER A 131 -21.75 11.06 -18.54
N GLY A 132 -22.34 11.46 -17.40
CA GLY A 132 -23.78 11.51 -17.18
C GLY A 132 -24.45 12.89 -17.33
N TYR A 133 -23.69 13.96 -17.55
CA TYR A 133 -24.19 15.33 -17.70
C TYR A 133 -23.90 15.85 -19.13
N ASN A 134 -24.52 15.25 -20.14
CA ASN A 134 -24.64 15.85 -21.49
C ASN A 134 -25.74 15.18 -22.33
N MET A 135 -26.90 14.89 -21.73
CA MET A 135 -28.14 14.65 -22.47
C MET A 135 -29.32 15.29 -21.75
N ALA A 136 -29.28 16.62 -21.59
CA ALA A 136 -30.45 17.45 -21.33
C ALA A 136 -30.05 18.94 -21.40
N ALA A 137 -29.69 19.42 -22.59
CA ALA A 137 -29.76 20.85 -22.92
C ALA A 137 -29.68 21.04 -24.44
N GLY A 138 -30.81 21.47 -25.03
CA GLY A 138 -30.88 22.13 -26.34
C GLY A 138 -31.20 21.22 -27.51
#